data_AF-A0A8I2Z8H6-F1
#
_entry.id   AF-A0A8I2Z8H6-F1
#
_cell.length_a   1.000
_cell.length_b   1.000
_cell.length_c   1.000
_cell.angle_alpha   90.00
_cell.angle_beta   90.00
_cell.angle_gamma   90.00
#
_symmetry.space_group_name_H-M   'P 1'
#
loop_
_entity.id
_entity.type
_entity.pdbx_description
1 polymer ?
#
loop_
_entity_poly.entity_id
_entity_poly.type
_entity_poly.pdbx_seq_one_letter_code
_entity_poly.pdbx_strand_id
1 'polypeptide(L)'
;MGMNPAVDNFTAIINPPQSTILAIGTTQKVAVPVENEDGTTGFEWDEQLKVTGSFDHKVVDGAIGAEWLKEFKKVLENPLQLLL
;
A
#
# COMPACT_ATOMS: atom_id res chain seq x y z
N MET A 1 9.76 -3.38 6.75
CA MET A 1 10.34 -4.38 7.69
C MET A 1 9.59 -5.71 7.58
N GLY A 2 9.40 -6.25 6.36
CA GLY A 2 8.48 -7.38 6.14
C GLY A 2 8.84 -8.68 6.88
N MET A 3 10.12 -8.88 7.22
CA MET A 3 10.59 -10.03 8.01
C MET A 3 10.17 -9.99 9.49
N ASN A 4 9.85 -8.81 10.04
CA ASN A 4 9.40 -8.70 11.43
C ASN A 4 7.87 -8.71 11.47
N PRO A 5 7.22 -9.82 11.88
CA PRO A 5 5.77 -9.96 11.85
C PRO A 5 5.06 -9.02 12.84
N ALA A 6 5.78 -8.40 13.78
CA ALA A 6 5.21 -7.43 14.71
C ALA A 6 5.03 -6.03 14.09
N VAL A 7 5.63 -5.74 12.93
CA VAL A 7 5.62 -4.41 12.32
C VAL A 7 4.54 -4.34 11.24
N ASP A 8 3.33 -4.00 11.65
CA ASP A 8 2.19 -3.74 10.77
C ASP A 8 2.35 -2.42 9.98
N ASN A 9 2.78 -1.35 10.65
CA ASN A 9 2.97 -0.02 10.06
C ASN A 9 4.15 0.70 10.71
N PHE A 10 4.90 1.48 9.91
CA PHE A 10 5.93 2.38 10.40
C PHE A 10 6.16 3.52 9.41
N THR A 11 6.77 4.61 9.89
CA THR A 11 7.20 5.73 9.05
C THR A 11 8.72 5.69 8.86
N ALA A 12 9.20 6.29 7.77
CA ALA A 12 10.63 6.44 7.52
C ALA A 12 11.00 7.93 7.36
N ILE A 13 12.22 8.27 7.75
CA ILE A 13 12.81 9.60 7.55
C ILE A 13 13.40 9.65 6.13
N ILE A 14 13.06 10.70 5.38
CA ILE A 14 13.58 10.90 4.02
C ILE A 14 15.08 11.14 4.10
N ASN A 15 15.85 10.42 3.28
CA ASN A 15 17.29 10.63 3.18
C ASN A 15 17.58 11.84 2.27
N PRO A 16 18.23 12.91 2.75
CA PRO A 16 18.59 14.03 1.88
C PRO A 16 19.53 13.58 0.74
N PRO A 17 19.38 14.09 -0.50
CA PRO A 17 18.50 15.18 -0.93
C PRO A 17 17.16 14.71 -1.55
N GLN A 18 16.67 13.52 -1.22
CA GLN A 18 15.44 12.96 -1.80
C GLN A 18 14.19 13.71 -1.30
N SER A 19 13.07 13.56 -2.01
CA SER A 19 11.78 14.17 -1.66
C SER A 19 10.74 13.17 -1.15
N THR A 20 11.04 11.87 -1.17
CA THR A 20 10.10 10.81 -0.77
C THR A 20 10.83 9.57 -0.27
N ILE A 21 10.25 8.85 0.69
CA ILE A 21 10.67 7.50 1.07
C ILE A 21 9.44 6.64 1.38
N LEU A 22 9.51 5.35 1.09
CA LEU A 22 8.45 4.38 1.38
C LEU A 22 8.84 3.45 2.53
N ALA A 23 7.85 3.11 3.34
CA ALA A 23 7.92 2.11 4.40
C ALA A 23 6.87 1.02 4.14
N ILE A 24 7.32 -0.23 4.03
CA ILE A 24 6.46 -1.40 3.75
C ILE A 24 6.40 -2.29 4.99
N GLY A 25 5.20 -2.39 5.57
CA GLY A 25 4.89 -3.26 6.71
C GLY A 25 4.96 -4.75 6.36
N THR A 26 4.73 -5.61 7.35
CA THR A 26 4.51 -7.04 7.11
C THR A 26 3.13 -7.30 6.50
N THR A 27 2.93 -8.48 5.92
CA THR A 27 1.63 -8.92 5.39
C THR A 27 0.74 -9.47 6.51
N GLN A 28 -0.56 -9.20 6.45
CA GLN A 28 -1.56 -9.69 7.40
C GLN A 28 -2.79 -10.21 6.65
N LYS A 29 -3.46 -11.21 7.24
CA LYS A 29 -4.75 -11.71 6.73
C LYS A 29 -5.87 -10.79 7.19
N VAL A 30 -6.60 -10.24 6.23
CA VAL A 30 -7.73 -9.33 6.45
C VAL A 30 -8.99 -9.98 5.89
N ALA A 31 -10.07 -9.98 6.67
CA ALA A 31 -11.36 -10.44 6.18
C ALA A 31 -11.96 -9.38 5.25
N VAL A 32 -12.23 -9.75 4.00
CA VAL A 32 -12.79 -8.88 2.96
C VAL A 32 -14.15 -9.42 2.56
N PRO A 33 -15.19 -8.56 2.47
CA PRO A 33 -16.51 -9.00 2.02
C PRO A 33 -16.46 -9.40 0.54
N VAL A 34 -17.12 -10.51 0.21
CA VAL A 34 -17.31 -10.97 -1.17
C VAL A 34 -18.78 -11.25 -1.43
N GLU A 35 -19.22 -11.04 -2.67
CA GLU A 35 -20.56 -11.45 -3.10
C GLU A 35 -20.51 -12.90 -3.60
N ASN A 36 -21.30 -13.75 -2.97
CA ASN A 36 -21.47 -15.14 -3.36
C ASN A 36 -22.40 -15.23 -4.58
N GLU A 37 -22.35 -16.36 -5.30
CA GLU A 37 -23.21 -16.61 -6.48
C GLU A 37 -24.71 -16.57 -6.17
N ASP A 38 -25.10 -16.81 -4.91
CA ASP A 38 -26.48 -16.77 -4.43
C ASP A 38 -26.94 -15.35 -4.01
N GLY A 39 -26.09 -14.33 -4.22
CA GLY A 39 -26.37 -12.94 -3.87
C GLY A 39 -26.23 -12.62 -2.38
N THR A 40 -25.69 -13.54 -1.59
CA THR A 40 -25.36 -13.30 -0.17
C THR A 40 -23.96 -12.71 -0.02
N THR A 41 -23.73 -11.93 1.03
CA THR A 41 -22.37 -11.42 1.37
C THR A 41 -21.64 -12.44 2.25
N GLY A 42 -20.54 -12.98 1.74
CA GLY A 42 -19.58 -13.79 2.47
C GLY A 42 -18.35 -13.00 2.91
N PHE A 43 -17.38 -13.70 3.49
CA PHE A 43 -16.06 -13.16 3.80
C PHE A 43 -14.97 -14.09 3.25
N GLU A 44 -13.95 -13.50 2.64
CA GLU A 44 -12.71 -14.17 2.25
C GLU A 44 -11.53 -13.56 3.01
N TRP A 45 -10.45 -14.34 3.13
CA TRP A 45 -9.22 -13.89 3.74
C TRP A 45 -8.25 -13.42 2.66
N ASP A 46 -7.97 -12.12 2.64
CA ASP A 46 -7.04 -11.47 1.73
C ASP A 46 -5.70 -11.20 2.43
N GLU A 47 -4.58 -11.38 1.72
CA GLU A 47 -3.25 -11.05 2.23
C GLU A 47 -2.91 -9.59 1.90
N GLN A 48 -3.09 -8.72 2.88
CA GLN A 48 -2.86 -7.28 2.72
C GLN A 48 -1.57 -6.84 3.40
N LEU A 49 -0.99 -5.76 2.89
CA LEU A 49 0.15 -5.07 3.50
C LEU A 49 -0.13 -3.57 3.57
N LYS A 50 0.53 -2.89 4.51
CA LYS A 50 0.46 -1.42 4.62
C LYS A 50 1.70 -0.80 4.02
N VAL A 51 1.49 0.18 3.14
CA VAL A 51 2.55 1.02 2.57
C VAL A 51 2.35 2.45 3.04
N THR A 52 3.40 3.02 3.64
CA THR A 52 3.41 4.37 4.18
C THR A 52 4.43 5.20 3.44
N GLY A 53 3.98 6.28 2.80
CA GLY A 53 4.84 7.23 2.09
C GLY A 53 5.09 8.49 2.91
N SER A 54 6.36 8.83 3.11
CA SER A 54 6.78 10.12 3.66
C SER A 54 7.19 11.04 2.50
N PHE A 55 6.61 12.25 2.42
CA PHE A 55 6.82 13.20 1.33
C PHE A 55 7.30 14.57 1.86
N ASP A 56 8.27 15.19 1.18
CA ASP A 56 8.67 16.58 1.44
C ASP A 56 7.63 17.54 0.83
N HIS A 57 6.86 18.21 1.71
CA HIS A 57 5.76 19.07 1.31
C HIS A 57 6.20 20.35 0.56
N LYS A 58 7.50 20.65 0.53
CA LYS A 58 8.03 21.73 -0.33
C LYS A 58 8.00 21.36 -1.82
N VAL A 59 8.00 20.06 -2.13
CA VAL A 59 8.10 19.53 -3.50
C VAL A 59 6.83 18.78 -3.90
N VAL A 60 6.24 18.02 -2.98
CA VAL A 60 5.09 17.16 -3.24
C VAL A 60 3.93 17.59 -2.35
N ASP A 61 2.84 18.07 -2.95
CA ASP A 61 1.60 18.31 -2.22
C ASP A 61 0.81 17.01 -1.99
N GLY A 62 -0.25 17.10 -1.18
CA GLY A 62 -1.07 15.95 -0.84
C GLY A 62 -1.81 15.33 -2.02
N ALA A 63 -2.18 16.12 -3.04
CA ALA A 63 -2.89 15.59 -4.21
C ALA A 63 -1.95 14.75 -5.08
N ILE A 64 -0.75 15.26 -5.34
CA ILE A 64 0.30 14.54 -6.08
C ILE A 64 0.74 13.29 -5.31
N GLY A 65 0.93 13.39 -3.99
CA GLY A 65 1.26 12.24 -3.15
C GLY A 65 0.19 11.15 -3.17
N ALA A 66 -1.10 11.53 -3.15
CA ALA A 66 -2.21 10.60 -3.25
C ALA A 66 -2.31 9.95 -4.63
N GLU A 67 -2.10 10.71 -5.70
CA GLU A 67 -2.07 10.20 -7.07
C GLU A 67 -0.94 9.18 -7.25
N TRP A 68 0.25 9.49 -6.72
CA TRP A 68 1.39 8.57 -6.73
C TRP A 68 1.06 7.24 -6.03
N LEU A 69 0.48 7.29 -4.82
CA LEU A 69 0.09 6.10 -4.07
C LEU A 69 -1.02 5.30 -4.77
N LYS A 70 -1.94 5.99 -5.46
CA LYS A 70 -3.02 5.36 -6.22
C LYS A 70 -2.47 4.56 -7.40
N GLU A 71 -1.58 5.14 -8.20
CA GLU A 71 -0.97 4.41 -9.32
C GLU A 71 -0.04 3.30 -8.82
N PHE A 72 0.72 3.52 -7.75
CA PHE A 72 1.49 2.46 -7.10
C PHE A 72 0.62 1.27 -6.68
N LYS A 73 -0.50 1.53 -6.01
CA LYS A 73 -1.48 0.50 -5.63
C LYS A 73 -2.00 -0.25 -6.85
N LYS A 74 -2.42 0.47 -7.89
CA LYS A 74 -2.99 -0.10 -9.11
C LYS A 74 -2.03 -1.05 -9.82
N VAL A 75 -0.76 -0.67 -9.95
CA VAL A 75 0.27 -1.50 -10.59
C VAL A 75 0.56 -2.75 -9.76
N LEU A 76 0.60 -2.64 -8.43
CA LEU A 76 0.79 -3.81 -7.55
C LEU A 76 -0.41 -4.76 -7.55
N GLU A 77 -1.63 -4.25 -7.54
CA GLU A 77 -2.86 -5.06 -7.59
C GLU A 77 -3.10 -5.69 -8.97
N ASN A 78 -2.46 -5.16 -10.02
CA ASN A 78 -2.53 -5.69 -11.37
C ASN A 78 -1.12 -5.98 -11.92
N PRO A 79 -0.45 -7.07 -11.50
CA PRO A 79 0.95 -7.32 -11.82
C PRO A 79 1.28 -7.35 -13.32
N LEU A 80 0.30 -7.62 -14.18
CA LEU A 80 0.48 -7.56 -15.64
C LEU A 80 0.81 -6.14 -16.14
N GLN A 81 0.45 -5.09 -15.40
CA GLN A 81 0.80 -3.71 -15.73
C GLN A 81 2.30 -3.42 -15.56
N LEU A 82 3.06 -4.26 -14.86
CA LEU A 82 4.52 -4.15 -14.77
C LEU A 82 5.23 -4.40 -16.11
N LEU A 83 4.54 -4.98 -17.10
CA LEU A 83 5.08 -5.29 -18.42
C LEU A 83 4.94 -4.13 -19.43
N LEU A 84 4.22 -3.06 -19.05
CA LEU A 84 4.00 -1.87 -19.87
C LEU A 84 5.18 -0.89 -19.71
#